data_AF-A0A538P1W6-F1
#
_entry.id   AF-A0A538P1W6-F1
#
_cell.length_a   1.000
_cell.length_b   1.000
_cell.length_c   1.000
_cell.angle_alpha   90.00
_cell.angle_beta   90.00
_cell.angle_gamma   90.00
#
_symmetry.space_group_name_H-M   'P 1'
#
loop_
_entity.id
_entity.type
_entity.pdbx_description
1 polymer ?
#
loop_
_entity_poly.entity_id
_entity_poly.type
_entity_poly.pdbx_seq_one_letter_code
_entity_poly.pdbx_strand_id
1 'polypeptide(L)'
;DYTFTYGVVSGKGRNKLLATGGYSISDYLQTDASINPGNSGGPLCDIDGKVIGMNTLINGMNRGLGFAIPINMAKEIGAELIAGHKIVRPWLGIRIETLGDDPSIRDLLKGADKGVVVRTIEADAPAYKSDLRPFDVITHVDGAPVDTDSQLQHEILKKKIGQNVELTVWRKGQAIKIPVKTGELPNEIARASNEPIQPGQPKQEDAGKFGLQVQDLTKEVAERLHLAVQQGVIVTDVADNSLAAQQDIQREDIITEVDGKPVTNVPSFREALTKADPKRGVLLYLDRKGSKTFAVLKAGGG
;
A
#
# COMPACT_ATOMS: atom_id res chain seq x y z
N ASP A 1 5.97 5.67 41.90
CA ASP A 1 7.30 5.40 41.31
C ASP A 1 7.40 6.01 39.93
N TYR A 2 8.48 6.71 39.66
CA TYR A 2 8.80 7.25 38.34
C TYR A 2 10.08 6.60 37.85
N THR A 3 10.07 6.07 36.63
CA THR A 3 11.25 5.48 36.00
C THR A 3 11.91 6.47 35.06
N PHE A 4 13.23 6.61 35.16
CA PHE A 4 14.05 7.43 34.27
C PHE A 4 15.12 6.56 33.62
N THR A 5 15.32 6.72 32.31
CA THR A 5 16.35 6.04 31.52
C THR A 5 17.13 7.08 30.74
N TYR A 6 18.41 6.82 30.50
CA TYR A 6 19.29 7.70 29.74
C TYR A 6 19.86 6.96 28.53
N GLY A 7 20.33 7.73 27.55
CA GLY A 7 20.89 7.26 26.30
C GLY A 7 21.34 8.43 25.43
N VAL A 8 21.67 8.16 24.18
CA VAL A 8 22.05 9.14 23.16
C VAL A 8 21.08 9.12 22.00
N VAL A 9 20.97 10.25 21.30
CA VAL A 9 20.26 10.29 20.02
C VAL A 9 21.08 9.53 18.99
N SER A 10 20.64 8.33 18.63
CA SER A 10 21.31 7.45 17.66
C SER A 10 20.96 7.79 16.21
N GLY A 11 19.92 8.60 15.98
CA GLY A 11 19.52 9.02 14.64
C GLY A 11 18.36 10.01 14.63
N LYS A 12 18.21 10.73 13.52
CA LYS A 12 17.11 11.66 13.22
C LYS A 12 16.54 11.31 11.85
N GLY A 13 15.34 11.78 11.49
CA GLY A 13 14.79 11.52 10.16
C GLY A 13 14.38 10.08 9.91
N ARG A 14 14.13 9.28 10.96
CA ARG A 14 13.75 7.88 10.79
C ARG A 14 12.32 7.79 10.26
N ASN A 15 12.16 7.10 9.13
CA ASN A 15 10.89 6.94 8.42
C ASN A 15 10.56 5.44 8.27
N LYS A 16 9.32 5.12 7.88
CA LYS A 16 8.86 3.75 7.57
C LYS A 16 9.04 2.76 8.72
N LEU A 17 8.91 3.22 9.97
CA LEU A 17 9.12 2.38 11.16
C LEU A 17 7.93 1.47 11.49
N LEU A 18 6.78 1.69 10.88
CA LEU A 18 5.59 0.86 11.03
C LEU A 18 5.41 0.02 9.78
N ALA A 19 5.43 -1.32 9.93
CA ALA A 19 5.26 -2.27 8.83
C ALA A 19 3.81 -2.35 8.30
N THR A 20 2.85 -1.76 9.00
CA THR A 20 1.45 -1.75 8.59
C THR A 20 1.19 -0.53 7.71
N GLY A 21 0.79 -0.77 6.46
CA GLY A 21 0.50 0.25 5.44
C GLY A 21 -0.68 1.17 5.77
N GLY A 22 -0.53 1.93 6.84
CA GLY A 22 -1.28 3.12 7.20
C GLY A 22 -0.32 4.28 7.40
N TYR A 23 -0.85 5.43 7.79
CA TYR A 23 -0.08 6.66 8.00
C TYR A 23 1.10 6.44 8.95
N SER A 24 2.33 6.47 8.42
CA SER A 24 3.54 6.43 9.22
C SER A 24 3.95 7.85 9.52
N ILE A 25 4.13 8.19 10.80
CA ILE A 25 4.79 9.44 11.17
C ILE A 25 6.19 9.39 10.55
N SER A 26 6.51 10.39 9.74
CA SER A 26 7.87 10.62 9.25
C SER A 26 8.68 11.36 10.31
N ASP A 27 9.99 11.21 10.28
CA ASP A 27 10.96 11.96 11.09
C ASP A 27 11.01 11.60 12.58
N TYR A 28 10.98 10.32 12.92
CA TYR A 28 11.25 9.90 14.30
C TYR A 28 12.68 10.21 14.73
N LEU A 29 12.84 10.61 15.99
CA LEU A 29 14.10 10.57 16.70
C LEU A 29 14.35 9.14 17.17
N GLN A 30 15.56 8.62 16.94
CA GLN A 30 16.00 7.33 17.48
C GLN A 30 16.92 7.55 18.67
N THR A 31 16.74 6.73 19.69
CA THR A 31 17.57 6.72 20.90
C THR A 31 17.86 5.28 21.33
N ASP A 32 18.96 5.07 22.03
CA ASP A 32 19.25 3.81 22.73
C ASP A 32 18.77 3.84 24.19
N ALA A 33 18.20 4.97 24.64
CA ALA A 33 17.49 5.04 25.91
C ALA A 33 16.34 4.01 25.91
N SER A 34 16.26 3.24 26.99
CA SER A 34 15.26 2.18 27.10
C SER A 34 13.83 2.75 27.16
N ILE A 35 13.03 2.42 26.15
CA ILE A 35 11.60 2.74 26.07
C ILE A 35 10.81 1.44 26.10
N ASN A 36 9.97 1.30 27.13
CA ASN A 36 9.10 0.13 27.34
C ASN A 36 7.63 0.58 27.42
N PRO A 37 6.66 -0.34 27.31
CA PRO A 37 5.27 -0.04 27.63
C PRO A 37 5.16 0.69 28.98
N GLY A 38 4.38 1.78 29.02
CA GLY A 38 4.29 2.68 30.17
C GLY A 38 5.12 3.96 30.05
N ASN A 39 6.22 3.96 29.28
CA ASN A 39 6.98 5.19 28.98
C ASN A 39 6.45 5.93 27.75
N SER A 40 5.64 5.26 26.91
CA SER A 40 5.05 5.84 25.71
C SER A 40 4.13 7.02 26.07
N GLY A 41 4.26 8.14 25.36
CA GLY A 41 3.61 9.42 25.66
C GLY A 41 4.40 10.31 26.62
N GLY A 42 5.42 9.78 27.32
CA GLY A 42 6.32 10.55 28.17
C GLY A 42 7.36 11.36 27.37
N PRO A 43 8.02 12.35 28.01
CA PRO A 43 9.02 13.18 27.34
C PRO A 43 10.35 12.46 27.13
N LEU A 44 11.01 12.78 26.01
CA LEU A 44 12.44 12.61 25.81
C LEU A 44 13.09 13.98 25.99
N CYS A 45 14.04 14.10 26.92
CA CYS A 45 14.70 15.36 27.24
C CYS A 45 16.18 15.36 26.84
N ASP A 46 16.72 16.54 26.52
CA ASP A 46 18.17 16.75 26.47
C ASP A 46 18.79 16.91 27.87
N ILE A 47 20.11 17.10 27.93
CA ILE A 47 20.86 17.25 29.19
C ILE A 47 20.51 18.51 29.99
N ASP A 48 19.86 19.50 29.36
CA ASP A 48 19.37 20.71 30.01
C ASP A 48 17.92 20.54 30.52
N GLY A 49 17.33 19.35 30.32
CA GLY A 49 15.93 19.07 30.68
C GLY A 49 14.90 19.63 29.70
N LYS A 50 15.32 20.10 28.53
CA LYS A 50 14.38 20.56 27.49
C LYS A 50 13.80 19.35 26.77
N VAL A 51 12.49 19.32 26.60
CA VAL A 51 11.81 18.25 25.87
C VAL A 51 12.16 18.36 24.38
N ILE A 52 12.76 17.31 23.82
CA ILE A 52 13.13 17.21 22.40
C ILE A 52 12.23 16.23 21.64
N GLY A 53 11.52 15.35 22.33
CA GLY A 53 10.54 14.46 21.71
C GLY A 53 9.55 13.84 22.69
N MET A 54 8.58 13.11 22.15
CA MET A 54 7.60 12.33 22.90
C MET A 54 7.80 10.84 22.59
N ASN A 55 8.14 10.06 23.60
CA ASN A 55 8.44 8.63 23.48
C ASN A 55 7.27 7.89 22.86
N THR A 56 7.54 7.05 21.87
CA THR A 56 6.53 6.28 21.17
C THR A 56 6.97 4.82 21.10
N LEU A 57 6.13 3.94 21.61
CA LEU A 57 6.34 2.51 21.46
C LEU A 57 6.02 2.09 20.02
N ILE A 58 6.99 1.50 19.32
CA ILE A 58 6.81 0.95 17.98
C ILE A 58 6.82 -0.58 18.10
N ASN A 59 5.63 -1.18 18.08
CA ASN A 59 5.47 -2.63 18.21
C ASN A 59 6.17 -3.38 17.07
N GLY A 60 6.91 -4.45 17.41
CA GLY A 60 7.56 -5.33 16.43
C GLY A 60 9.00 -4.94 16.06
N MET A 61 9.58 -3.91 16.68
CA MET A 61 10.97 -3.49 16.45
C MET A 61 11.93 -3.98 17.55
N ASN A 62 13.20 -4.21 17.18
CA ASN A 62 14.25 -4.81 18.02
C ASN A 62 14.34 -4.21 19.43
N ARG A 63 14.60 -5.09 20.42
CA ARG A 63 14.93 -4.70 21.80
C ARG A 63 16.22 -3.87 21.80
N GLY A 64 16.17 -2.64 22.30
CA GLY A 64 17.31 -1.71 22.37
C GLY A 64 17.23 -0.50 21.44
N LEU A 65 16.19 -0.38 20.61
CA LEU A 65 15.92 0.82 19.80
C LEU A 65 14.66 1.53 20.32
N GLY A 66 14.85 2.73 20.87
CA GLY A 66 13.78 3.63 21.27
C GLY A 66 13.48 4.65 20.17
N PHE A 67 12.21 5.06 20.08
CA PHE A 67 11.77 6.10 19.15
C PHE A 67 10.94 7.17 19.85
N ALA A 68 11.07 8.40 19.37
CA ALA A 68 10.28 9.53 19.83
C ALA A 68 9.81 10.39 18.66
N ILE A 69 8.58 10.90 18.76
CA ILE A 69 8.05 11.93 17.85
C ILE A 69 8.74 13.25 18.19
N PRO A 70 9.28 14.02 17.22
CA PRO A 70 9.90 15.31 17.49
C PRO A 70 8.96 16.28 18.20
N ILE A 71 9.47 17.01 19.19
CA ILE A 71 8.63 17.89 20.01
C ILE A 71 7.94 19.00 19.19
N ASN A 72 8.55 19.47 18.11
CA ASN A 72 7.96 20.51 17.26
C ASN A 72 6.65 20.02 16.62
N MET A 73 6.64 18.79 16.10
CA MET A 73 5.43 18.16 15.54
C MET A 73 4.36 17.98 16.62
N ALA A 74 4.76 17.50 17.80
CA ALA A 74 3.84 17.33 18.93
C ALA A 74 3.22 18.67 19.39
N LYS A 75 3.99 19.76 19.37
CA LYS A 75 3.50 21.11 19.72
C LYS A 75 2.51 21.64 18.69
N GLU A 76 2.78 21.47 17.40
CA GLU A 76 1.88 21.89 16.32
C GLU A 76 0.54 21.15 16.42
N ILE A 77 0.57 19.82 16.49
CA ILE A 77 -0.63 18.99 16.62
C ILE A 77 -1.34 19.26 17.95
N GLY A 78 -0.59 19.44 19.04
CA GLY A 78 -1.14 19.73 20.35
C GLY A 78 -1.91 21.05 20.41
N ALA A 79 -1.41 22.09 19.74
CA ALA A 79 -2.10 23.38 19.67
C ALA A 79 -3.47 23.27 18.99
N GLU A 80 -3.55 22.56 17.86
CA GLU A 80 -4.79 22.30 17.13
C GLU A 80 -5.79 21.51 17.99
N LEU A 81 -5.33 20.46 18.68
CA LEU A 81 -6.18 19.66 19.57
C LEU A 81 -6.71 20.47 20.76
N ILE A 82 -5.88 21.31 21.38
CA ILE A 82 -6.28 22.20 22.48
C ILE A 82 -7.31 23.23 22.00
N ALA A 83 -7.19 23.72 20.77
CA ALA A 83 -8.16 24.61 20.15
C ALA A 83 -9.50 23.90 19.79
N GLY A 84 -9.62 22.60 20.04
CA GLY A 84 -10.81 21.80 19.73
C GLY A 84 -10.91 21.41 18.25
N HIS A 85 -9.85 21.60 17.46
CA HIS A 85 -9.83 21.20 16.07
C HIS A 85 -9.61 19.69 15.94
N LYS A 86 -10.31 19.08 14.97
CA LYS A 86 -10.07 17.69 14.58
C LYS A 86 -8.86 17.64 13.66
N ILE A 87 -7.89 16.80 13.98
CA ILE A 87 -6.74 16.54 13.08
C ILE A 87 -7.22 15.64 11.95
N VAL A 88 -7.56 16.27 10.83
CA VAL A 88 -8.00 15.60 9.61
C VAL A 88 -6.86 15.60 8.60
N ARG A 89 -6.70 14.50 7.85
CA ARG A 89 -5.59 14.35 6.89
C ARG A 89 -6.12 14.12 5.48
N PRO A 90 -5.61 14.86 4.47
CA PRO A 90 -5.91 14.57 3.07
C PRO A 90 -5.40 13.18 2.72
N TRP A 91 -6.21 12.45 1.96
CA TRP A 91 -5.96 11.05 1.66
C TRP A 91 -6.49 10.72 0.26
N LEU A 92 -5.75 9.88 -0.47
CA LEU A 92 -6.18 9.40 -1.78
C LEU A 92 -6.71 7.95 -1.73
N GLY A 93 -6.35 7.18 -0.69
CA GLY A 93 -6.61 5.75 -0.57
C GLY A 93 -5.91 4.90 -1.61
N ILE A 94 -4.59 5.11 -1.69
CA ILE A 94 -3.68 4.30 -2.48
C ILE A 94 -2.57 3.74 -1.60
N ARG A 95 -2.19 2.48 -1.85
CA ARG A 95 -0.94 1.89 -1.37
C ARG A 95 0.11 2.12 -2.43
N ILE A 96 1.30 2.52 -1.99
CA ILE A 96 2.35 3.03 -2.85
C ILE A 96 3.70 2.43 -2.48
N GLU A 97 4.61 2.44 -3.45
CA GLU A 97 5.99 2.02 -3.26
C GLU A 97 6.91 2.83 -4.17
N THR A 98 8.11 3.18 -3.68
CA THR A 98 9.12 3.83 -4.51
C THR A 98 9.58 2.86 -5.60
N LEU A 99 9.53 3.28 -6.87
CA LEU A 99 9.90 2.43 -8.00
C LEU A 99 11.34 1.92 -7.90
N GLY A 100 12.26 2.73 -7.36
CA GLY A 100 13.65 2.35 -7.16
C GLY A 100 13.87 1.21 -6.16
N ASP A 101 12.90 0.93 -5.29
CA ASP A 101 13.02 -0.08 -4.23
C ASP A 101 12.66 -1.50 -4.72
N ASP A 102 11.96 -1.64 -5.86
CA ASP A 102 11.57 -2.92 -6.47
C ASP A 102 12.07 -3.05 -7.93
N PRO A 103 13.26 -3.63 -8.15
CA PRO A 103 13.81 -3.84 -9.48
C PRO A 103 12.92 -4.71 -10.37
N SER A 104 12.12 -5.62 -9.79
CA SER A 104 11.28 -6.54 -10.56
C SER A 104 10.14 -5.83 -11.28
N ILE A 105 9.58 -4.78 -10.65
CA ILE A 105 8.60 -3.88 -11.26
C ILE A 105 9.28 -2.95 -12.27
N ARG A 106 10.44 -2.39 -11.91
CA ARG A 106 11.16 -1.47 -12.80
C ARG A 106 11.50 -2.10 -14.15
N ASP A 107 11.92 -3.36 -14.17
CA ASP A 107 12.25 -4.10 -15.40
C ASP A 107 11.05 -4.22 -16.37
N LEU A 108 9.82 -4.18 -15.86
CA LEU A 108 8.60 -4.24 -16.67
C LEU A 108 8.20 -2.87 -17.24
N LEU A 109 8.71 -1.78 -16.68
CA LEU A 109 8.39 -0.42 -17.08
C LEU A 109 9.41 0.09 -18.09
N LYS A 110 9.00 0.18 -19.36
CA LYS A 110 9.80 0.86 -20.37
C LYS A 110 9.65 2.37 -20.20
N GLY A 111 10.70 3.05 -19.75
CA GLY A 111 10.83 4.52 -19.79
C GLY A 111 10.46 5.28 -18.52
N ALA A 112 10.15 4.60 -17.40
CA ALA A 112 10.09 5.24 -16.09
C ALA A 112 11.21 4.69 -15.22
N ASP A 113 12.19 5.54 -14.90
CA ASP A 113 13.35 5.15 -14.06
C ASP A 113 13.17 5.56 -12.60
N LYS A 114 12.24 6.47 -12.33
CA LYS A 114 11.95 7.06 -11.01
C LYS A 114 10.45 7.31 -10.86
N GLY A 115 10.02 7.45 -9.61
CA GLY A 115 8.65 7.75 -9.25
C GLY A 115 8.09 6.74 -8.26
N VAL A 116 6.77 6.78 -8.10
CA VAL A 116 6.07 6.02 -7.07
C VAL A 116 5.01 5.13 -7.72
N VAL A 117 5.18 3.82 -7.58
CA VAL A 117 4.25 2.82 -8.11
C VAL A 117 3.00 2.77 -7.25
N VAL A 118 1.83 2.81 -7.90
CA VAL A 118 0.54 2.54 -7.26
C VAL A 118 0.35 1.03 -7.14
N ARG A 119 0.48 0.48 -5.93
CA ARG A 119 0.27 -0.94 -5.63
C ARG A 119 -1.21 -1.29 -5.59
N THR A 120 -1.96 -0.53 -4.80
CA THR A 120 -3.37 -0.80 -4.55
C THR A 120 -4.16 0.50 -4.53
N ILE A 121 -5.38 0.48 -5.03
CA ILE A 121 -6.37 1.54 -4.86
C ILE A 121 -7.49 0.95 -4.03
N GLU A 122 -7.67 1.48 -2.83
CA GLU A 122 -8.62 0.93 -1.86
C GLU A 122 -10.07 1.11 -2.32
N ALA A 123 -10.92 0.15 -2.00
CA ALA A 123 -12.35 0.24 -2.26
C ALA A 123 -12.93 1.52 -1.65
N ASP A 124 -13.84 2.17 -2.38
CA ASP A 124 -14.52 3.41 -1.98
C ASP A 124 -13.62 4.62 -1.67
N ALA A 125 -12.31 4.48 -1.84
CA ALA A 125 -11.37 5.56 -1.66
C ALA A 125 -11.53 6.67 -2.71
N PRO A 126 -11.04 7.88 -2.42
CA PRO A 126 -11.12 8.99 -3.37
C PRO A 126 -10.47 8.69 -4.73
N ALA A 127 -9.32 8.01 -4.75
CA ALA A 127 -8.65 7.59 -5.99
C ALA A 127 -9.41 6.50 -6.76
N TYR A 128 -10.27 5.72 -6.11
CA TYR A 128 -11.03 4.65 -6.74
C TYR A 128 -11.94 5.14 -7.87
N LYS A 129 -12.44 6.38 -7.73
CA LYS A 129 -13.34 7.08 -8.66
C LYS A 129 -12.60 7.79 -9.79
N SER A 130 -11.27 7.75 -9.79
CA SER A 130 -10.44 8.36 -10.83
C SER A 130 -10.02 7.34 -11.88
N ASP A 131 -9.38 7.81 -12.95
CA ASP A 131 -8.77 6.96 -13.96
C ASP A 131 -7.43 6.34 -13.52
N LEU A 132 -6.98 6.58 -12.28
CA LEU A 132 -5.76 6.00 -11.71
C LEU A 132 -5.89 4.47 -11.69
N ARG A 133 -4.79 3.77 -12.00
CA ARG A 133 -4.75 2.32 -12.04
C ARG A 133 -3.60 1.78 -11.19
N PRO A 134 -3.73 0.57 -10.65
CA PRO A 134 -2.56 -0.16 -10.16
C PRO A 134 -1.48 -0.22 -11.25
N PHE A 135 -0.22 -0.32 -10.85
CA PHE A 135 0.94 -0.33 -11.75
C PHE A 135 1.25 1.00 -12.48
N ASP A 136 0.44 2.05 -12.30
CA ASP A 136 0.85 3.40 -12.67
C ASP A 136 2.06 3.86 -11.85
N VAL A 137 2.97 4.60 -12.48
CA VAL A 137 4.05 5.28 -11.76
C VAL A 137 3.74 6.76 -11.66
N ILE A 138 3.43 7.25 -10.46
CA ILE A 138 3.25 8.67 -10.20
C ILE A 138 4.63 9.33 -10.26
N THR A 139 4.76 10.36 -11.10
CA THR A 139 6.00 11.13 -11.30
C THR A 139 5.87 12.57 -10.82
N HIS A 140 4.66 13.14 -10.83
CA HIS A 140 4.43 14.50 -10.34
C HIS A 140 3.09 14.64 -9.62
N VAL A 141 3.03 15.60 -8.70
CA VAL A 141 1.82 16.07 -8.00
C VAL A 141 1.68 17.57 -8.24
N ASP A 142 0.63 18.00 -8.93
CA ASP A 142 0.42 19.42 -9.31
C ASP A 142 1.67 20.04 -9.98
N GLY A 143 2.38 19.26 -10.79
CA GLY A 143 3.61 19.67 -11.47
C GLY A 143 4.89 19.58 -10.63
N ALA A 144 4.82 19.31 -9.32
CA ALA A 144 6.01 19.08 -8.49
C ALA A 144 6.50 17.62 -8.66
N PRO A 145 7.79 17.38 -8.94
CA PRO A 145 8.32 16.03 -9.15
C PRO A 145 8.33 15.21 -7.85
N VAL A 146 8.01 13.93 -7.96
CA VAL A 146 8.06 12.96 -6.86
C VAL A 146 8.80 11.70 -7.31
N ASP A 147 9.91 11.41 -6.65
CA ASP A 147 10.76 10.24 -6.94
C ASP A 147 10.53 9.11 -5.93
N THR A 148 10.00 9.42 -4.74
CA THR A 148 9.87 8.50 -3.61
C THR A 148 8.48 8.57 -2.98
N ASP A 149 8.04 7.46 -2.38
CA ASP A 149 6.78 7.36 -1.65
C ASP A 149 6.63 8.44 -0.57
N SER A 150 7.72 8.77 0.13
CA SER A 150 7.76 9.79 1.17
C SER A 150 7.56 11.20 0.61
N GLN A 151 8.12 11.51 -0.56
CA GLN A 151 7.88 12.78 -1.24
C GLN A 151 6.42 12.87 -1.71
N LEU A 152 5.87 11.80 -2.28
CA LEU A 152 4.46 11.76 -2.67
C LEU A 152 3.54 12.00 -1.46
N GLN A 153 3.77 11.30 -0.34
CA GLN A 153 3.00 11.49 0.89
C GLN A 153 3.08 12.93 1.38
N HIS A 154 4.28 13.52 1.40
CA HIS A 154 4.48 14.90 1.80
C HIS A 154 3.69 15.87 0.91
N GLU A 155 3.74 15.70 -0.42
CA GLU A 155 2.99 16.55 -1.35
C GLU A 155 1.48 16.45 -1.13
N ILE A 156 0.93 15.24 -0.87
CA ILE A 156 -0.49 15.08 -0.57
C ILE A 156 -0.87 15.72 0.77
N LEU A 157 0.00 15.68 1.78
CA LEU A 157 -0.25 16.29 3.10
C LEU A 157 -0.33 17.81 3.07
N LYS A 158 0.25 18.47 2.05
CA LYS A 158 0.10 19.92 1.83
C LYS A 158 -1.30 20.30 1.31
N LYS A 159 -2.13 19.33 0.91
CA LYS A 159 -3.43 19.57 0.28
C LYS A 159 -4.54 19.66 1.31
N LYS A 160 -5.66 20.28 0.93
CA LYS A 160 -6.89 20.29 1.74
C LYS A 160 -7.72 19.06 1.42
N ILE A 161 -8.58 18.65 2.34
CA ILE A 161 -9.60 17.62 2.07
C ILE A 161 -10.60 18.15 1.05
N GLY A 162 -10.98 17.31 0.09
CA GLY A 162 -11.86 17.67 -1.01
C GLY A 162 -11.20 18.47 -2.13
N GLN A 163 -9.89 18.74 -2.04
CA GLN A 163 -9.12 19.41 -3.08
C GLN A 163 -8.88 18.48 -4.27
N ASN A 164 -8.97 19.01 -5.49
CA ASN A 164 -8.50 18.30 -6.69
C ASN A 164 -6.98 18.43 -6.79
N VAL A 165 -6.32 17.30 -7.01
CA VAL A 165 -4.88 17.16 -7.19
C VAL A 165 -4.64 16.53 -8.56
N GLU A 166 -3.77 17.10 -9.37
CA GLU A 166 -3.35 16.51 -10.65
C GLU A 166 -2.16 15.58 -10.41
N LEU A 167 -2.35 14.29 -10.63
CA LEU A 167 -1.26 13.32 -10.66
C LEU A 167 -0.77 13.17 -12.10
N THR A 168 0.51 13.40 -12.35
CA THR A 168 1.12 12.96 -13.61
C THR A 168 1.67 11.56 -13.42
N VAL A 169 1.12 10.61 -14.17
CA VAL A 169 1.50 9.19 -14.10
C VAL A 169 2.14 8.72 -15.39
N TRP A 170 3.09 7.79 -15.30
CA TRP A 170 3.57 7.02 -16.42
C TRP A 170 2.78 5.73 -16.53
N ARG A 171 2.16 5.51 -17.68
CA ARG A 171 1.38 4.30 -17.99
C ARG A 171 1.63 3.89 -19.42
N LYS A 172 2.02 2.63 -19.63
CA LYS A 172 2.21 2.02 -20.97
C LYS A 172 3.07 2.90 -21.92
N GLY A 173 4.11 3.54 -21.39
CA GLY A 173 5.06 4.35 -22.17
C GLY A 173 4.63 5.81 -22.41
N GLN A 174 3.56 6.27 -21.75
CA GLN A 174 3.04 7.63 -21.92
C GLN A 174 2.84 8.31 -20.57
N ALA A 175 3.05 9.63 -20.53
CA ALA A 175 2.68 10.48 -19.41
C ALA A 175 1.19 10.86 -19.51
N ILE A 176 0.42 10.59 -18.45
CA ILE A 176 -1.02 10.84 -18.37
C ILE A 176 -1.29 11.70 -17.14
N LYS A 177 -2.08 12.76 -17.30
CA LYS A 177 -2.56 13.59 -16.18
C LYS A 177 -3.89 13.07 -15.68
N ILE A 178 -3.98 12.76 -14.39
CA ILE A 178 -5.17 12.19 -13.75
C ILE A 178 -5.57 13.10 -12.58
N PRO A 179 -6.74 13.76 -12.66
CA PRO A 179 -7.27 14.50 -11.53
C PRO A 179 -7.80 13.51 -10.48
N VAL A 180 -7.37 13.68 -9.23
CA VAL A 180 -7.86 12.91 -8.09
C VAL A 180 -8.29 13.88 -7.00
N LYS A 181 -9.51 13.69 -6.48
CA LYS A 181 -10.01 14.46 -5.34
C LYS A 181 -9.47 13.85 -4.06
N THR A 182 -8.96 14.65 -3.13
CA THR A 182 -8.58 14.16 -1.80
C THR A 182 -9.82 13.93 -0.94
N GLY A 183 -9.77 12.91 -0.09
CA GLY A 183 -10.73 12.65 0.98
C GLY A 183 -10.09 12.81 2.36
N GLU A 184 -10.87 12.55 3.40
CA GLU A 184 -10.37 12.44 4.77
C GLU A 184 -9.88 11.01 5.01
N LEU A 185 -8.68 10.85 5.59
CA LEU A 185 -8.20 9.55 6.05
C LEU A 185 -9.17 8.99 7.11
N PRO A 186 -9.73 7.78 6.93
CA PRO A 186 -10.58 7.16 7.94
C PRO A 186 -9.84 6.98 9.28
N ASN A 187 -10.51 7.29 10.39
CA ASN A 187 -9.95 7.14 11.74
C ASN A 187 -9.74 5.68 12.16
N GLU A 188 -10.39 4.74 11.48
CA GLU A 188 -10.17 3.31 11.64
C GLU A 188 -9.36 2.80 10.44
N ILE A 189 -8.08 2.50 10.65
CA ILE A 189 -7.40 1.53 9.79
C ILE A 189 -7.97 0.17 10.19
N ALA A 190 -9.16 -0.13 9.66
CA ALA A 190 -9.80 -1.43 9.82
C ALA A 190 -8.84 -2.47 9.23
N ARG A 191 -8.13 -3.16 10.12
CA ARG A 191 -7.52 -4.44 9.80
C ARG A 191 -8.67 -5.35 9.41
N ALA A 192 -8.84 -5.59 8.12
CA ALA A 192 -9.61 -6.72 7.65
C ALA A 192 -8.82 -7.99 8.03
N SER A 193 -9.02 -8.45 9.25
CA SER A 193 -8.68 -9.79 9.72
C SER A 193 -9.57 -10.79 8.99
N ASN A 194 -8.93 -11.78 8.36
CA ASN A 194 -9.58 -12.89 7.68
C ASN A 194 -10.43 -13.72 8.67
N GLU A 195 -11.71 -13.94 8.34
CA GLU A 195 -12.47 -15.10 8.80
C GLU A 195 -12.61 -16.10 7.64
N PRO A 196 -12.43 -17.41 7.87
CA PRO A 196 -12.66 -18.43 6.85
C PRO A 196 -14.13 -18.84 6.81
N ILE A 197 -14.77 -18.74 5.64
CA ILE A 197 -16.07 -19.36 5.35
C ILE A 197 -15.87 -20.43 4.26
N GLN A 198 -16.27 -21.67 4.54
CA GLN A 198 -16.38 -22.74 3.54
C GLN A 198 -17.72 -22.64 2.81
N PRO A 199 -17.75 -22.79 1.47
CA PRO A 199 -18.64 -23.82 0.91
C PRO A 199 -18.24 -24.44 -0.46
N GLY A 200 -18.56 -25.73 -0.62
CA GLY A 200 -19.15 -26.37 -1.83
C GLY A 200 -18.36 -26.52 -3.13
N GLN A 201 -18.15 -27.76 -3.60
CA GLN A 201 -17.82 -28.14 -4.99
C GLN A 201 -19.08 -28.08 -5.92
N PRO A 202 -19.01 -28.02 -7.28
CA PRO A 202 -17.95 -28.57 -8.15
C PRO A 202 -17.60 -27.84 -9.49
N LYS A 203 -16.31 -27.94 -9.88
CA LYS A 203 -15.66 -28.22 -11.19
C LYS A 203 -14.32 -27.50 -11.20
N GLN A 204 -13.27 -28.25 -10.88
CA GLN A 204 -11.89 -27.79 -10.74
C GLN A 204 -11.12 -28.03 -12.04
N GLU A 205 -10.38 -27.03 -12.48
CA GLU A 205 -9.30 -27.21 -13.46
C GLU A 205 -8.05 -26.46 -12.97
N ASP A 206 -6.93 -27.15 -13.01
CA ASP A 206 -5.62 -26.73 -12.52
C ASP A 206 -4.97 -25.75 -13.51
N ALA A 207 -4.77 -24.48 -13.13
CA ALA A 207 -3.99 -23.56 -13.95
C ALA A 207 -2.50 -23.76 -13.63
N GLY A 208 -1.94 -24.76 -14.34
CA GLY A 208 -0.54 -25.14 -14.30
C GLY A 208 0.46 -23.97 -14.45
N LYS A 209 1.71 -24.27 -14.08
CA LYS A 209 2.91 -23.42 -14.11
C LYS A 209 2.96 -22.23 -13.12
N PHE A 210 1.82 -21.66 -12.71
CA PHE A 210 1.77 -20.53 -11.77
C PHE A 210 1.16 -20.84 -10.40
N GLY A 211 0.53 -22.01 -10.25
CA GLY A 211 -0.06 -22.48 -8.98
C GLY A 211 -1.39 -21.81 -8.63
N LEU A 212 -2.19 -21.45 -9.64
CA LEU A 212 -3.52 -20.87 -9.45
C LEU A 212 -4.59 -21.91 -9.78
N GLN A 213 -5.65 -21.96 -8.99
CA GLN A 213 -6.91 -22.57 -9.42
C GLN A 213 -7.95 -21.46 -9.55
N VAL A 214 -8.67 -21.45 -10.66
CA VAL A 214 -9.61 -20.38 -10.99
C VAL A 214 -10.94 -20.91 -11.51
N GLN A 215 -11.99 -20.12 -11.34
CA GLN A 215 -13.31 -20.34 -11.92
C GLN A 215 -13.85 -19.05 -12.53
N ASP A 216 -14.86 -19.14 -13.39
CA ASP A 216 -15.57 -17.96 -13.87
C ASP A 216 -16.21 -17.22 -12.70
N LEU A 217 -16.07 -15.89 -12.69
CA LEU A 217 -16.85 -15.07 -11.76
C LEU A 217 -18.30 -15.03 -12.23
N THR A 218 -19.19 -15.72 -11.51
CA THR A 218 -20.63 -15.63 -11.76
C THR A 218 -21.22 -14.40 -11.08
N LYS A 219 -22.37 -13.93 -11.57
CA LYS A 219 -23.07 -12.77 -10.98
C LYS A 219 -23.45 -13.02 -9.53
N GLU A 220 -23.91 -14.23 -9.22
CA GLU A 220 -24.32 -14.63 -7.87
C GLU A 220 -23.13 -14.59 -6.89
N VAL A 221 -21.94 -15.00 -7.34
CA VAL A 221 -20.71 -14.91 -6.54
C VAL A 221 -20.30 -13.46 -6.36
N ALA A 222 -20.32 -12.65 -7.42
CA ALA A 222 -19.99 -11.22 -7.34
C ALA A 222 -20.92 -10.46 -6.38
N GLU A 223 -22.23 -10.72 -6.45
CA GLU A 223 -23.23 -10.14 -5.56
C GLU A 223 -23.03 -10.58 -4.10
N ARG A 224 -22.78 -11.87 -3.87
CA ARG A 224 -22.53 -12.42 -2.52
C ARG A 224 -21.28 -11.83 -1.88
N LEU A 225 -20.25 -11.54 -2.67
CA LEU A 225 -19.01 -10.93 -2.21
C LEU A 225 -19.06 -9.39 -2.22
N HIS A 226 -20.20 -8.80 -2.58
CA HIS A 226 -20.41 -7.35 -2.69
C HIS A 226 -19.39 -6.66 -3.61
N LEU A 227 -19.05 -7.31 -4.72
CA LEU A 227 -18.05 -6.83 -5.66
C LEU A 227 -18.68 -5.94 -6.74
N ALA A 228 -18.00 -4.83 -7.05
CA ALA A 228 -18.36 -3.99 -8.19
C ALA A 228 -18.01 -4.66 -9.54
N VAL A 229 -16.97 -5.50 -9.55
CA VAL A 229 -16.56 -6.24 -10.75
C VAL A 229 -17.56 -7.35 -11.06
N GLN A 230 -17.95 -7.43 -12.34
CA GLN A 230 -19.00 -8.35 -12.84
C GLN A 230 -18.44 -9.43 -13.78
N GLN A 231 -17.17 -9.34 -14.16
CA GLN A 231 -16.51 -10.22 -15.12
C GLN A 231 -15.07 -10.46 -14.69
N GLY A 232 -14.56 -11.66 -14.95
CA GLY A 232 -13.22 -12.07 -14.55
C GLY A 232 -13.18 -13.53 -14.18
N VAL A 233 -12.07 -13.94 -13.60
CA VAL A 233 -11.95 -15.27 -12.98
C VAL A 233 -11.62 -15.12 -11.50
N ILE A 234 -12.36 -15.83 -10.66
CA ILE A 234 -12.12 -15.87 -9.21
C ILE A 234 -11.08 -16.94 -8.90
N VAL A 235 -10.10 -16.59 -8.07
CA VAL A 235 -9.10 -17.52 -7.54
C VAL A 235 -9.76 -18.36 -6.46
N THR A 236 -9.86 -19.66 -6.70
CA THR A 236 -10.45 -20.61 -5.74
C THR A 236 -9.40 -21.25 -4.85
N ASP A 237 -8.16 -21.35 -5.32
CA ASP A 237 -7.07 -21.92 -4.53
C ASP A 237 -5.73 -21.43 -5.07
N VAL A 238 -4.72 -21.43 -4.19
CA VAL A 238 -3.35 -21.06 -4.54
C VAL A 238 -2.42 -22.12 -3.98
N ALA A 239 -1.67 -22.77 -4.85
CA ALA A 239 -0.74 -23.80 -4.45
C ALA A 239 0.39 -23.20 -3.59
N ASP A 240 0.73 -23.87 -2.49
CA ASP A 240 1.85 -23.48 -1.64
C ASP A 240 3.17 -23.43 -2.43
N ASN A 241 4.04 -22.49 -2.07
CA ASN A 241 5.36 -22.26 -2.71
C ASN A 241 5.31 -21.94 -4.21
N SER A 242 4.13 -21.63 -4.77
CA SER A 242 3.97 -21.22 -6.16
C SER A 242 4.38 -19.77 -6.42
N LEU A 243 4.53 -19.40 -7.70
CA LEU A 243 4.74 -18.00 -8.09
C LEU A 243 3.57 -17.11 -7.65
N ALA A 244 2.34 -17.62 -7.72
CA ALA A 244 1.18 -16.90 -7.23
C ALA A 244 1.24 -16.65 -5.72
N ALA A 245 1.60 -17.65 -4.93
CA ALA A 245 1.76 -17.50 -3.48
C ALA A 245 2.87 -16.48 -3.12
N GLN A 246 3.99 -16.48 -3.86
CA GLN A 246 5.09 -15.52 -3.67
C GLN A 246 4.68 -14.07 -3.96
N GLN A 247 3.66 -13.86 -4.79
CA GLN A 247 3.13 -12.55 -5.12
C GLN A 247 1.90 -12.17 -4.28
N ASP A 248 1.68 -12.90 -3.18
CA ASP A 248 0.53 -12.72 -2.29
C ASP A 248 -0.81 -12.77 -3.04
N ILE A 249 -0.94 -13.56 -4.11
CA ILE A 249 -2.27 -13.83 -4.69
C ILE A 249 -3.01 -14.74 -3.70
N GLN A 250 -4.26 -14.40 -3.43
CA GLN A 250 -5.09 -15.05 -2.42
C GLN A 250 -6.34 -15.66 -3.03
N ARG A 251 -6.91 -16.63 -2.32
CA ARG A 251 -8.27 -17.09 -2.60
C ARG A 251 -9.22 -15.88 -2.52
N GLU A 252 -10.21 -15.87 -3.41
CA GLU A 252 -11.18 -14.78 -3.61
C GLU A 252 -10.62 -13.52 -4.26
N ASP A 253 -9.38 -13.53 -4.75
CA ASP A 253 -8.95 -12.51 -5.72
C ASP A 253 -9.67 -12.74 -7.05
N ILE A 254 -10.08 -11.67 -7.71
CA ILE A 254 -10.69 -11.72 -9.04
C ILE A 254 -9.67 -11.18 -10.03
N ILE A 255 -9.22 -12.03 -10.96
CA ILE A 255 -8.33 -11.62 -12.04
C ILE A 255 -9.16 -11.01 -13.16
N THR A 256 -8.87 -9.75 -13.48
CA THR A 256 -9.63 -8.96 -14.47
C THR A 256 -8.83 -8.65 -15.74
N GLU A 257 -7.50 -8.69 -15.68
CA GLU A 257 -6.62 -8.41 -16.82
C GLU A 257 -5.30 -9.18 -16.68
N VAL A 258 -4.76 -9.65 -17.81
CA VAL A 258 -3.44 -10.29 -17.92
C VAL A 258 -2.66 -9.60 -19.04
N ASP A 259 -1.51 -8.97 -18.74
CA ASP A 259 -0.64 -8.29 -19.70
C ASP A 259 -1.38 -7.33 -20.66
N GLY A 260 -2.32 -6.53 -20.15
CA GLY A 260 -3.09 -5.62 -21.00
C GLY A 260 -4.37 -6.19 -21.60
N LYS A 261 -4.60 -7.50 -21.47
CA LYS A 261 -5.75 -8.20 -22.08
C LYS A 261 -6.84 -8.42 -21.04
N PRO A 262 -8.06 -7.92 -21.27
CA PRO A 262 -9.20 -8.19 -20.40
C PRO A 262 -9.44 -9.68 -20.25
N VAL A 263 -9.70 -10.10 -19.02
CA VAL A 263 -10.12 -11.46 -18.66
C VAL A 263 -11.57 -11.38 -18.27
N THR A 264 -12.43 -12.11 -18.98
CA THR A 264 -13.87 -12.15 -18.71
C THR A 264 -14.35 -13.53 -18.27
N ASN A 265 -13.52 -14.55 -18.46
CA ASN A 265 -13.79 -15.96 -18.17
C ASN A 265 -12.49 -16.79 -18.24
N VAL A 266 -12.55 -18.04 -17.80
CA VAL A 266 -11.44 -19.00 -17.76
C VAL A 266 -10.79 -19.23 -19.14
N PRO A 267 -11.54 -19.38 -20.26
CA PRO A 267 -10.93 -19.44 -21.59
C PRO A 267 -10.05 -18.23 -21.91
N SER A 268 -10.53 -17.00 -21.68
CA SER A 268 -9.76 -15.77 -21.93
C SER A 268 -8.54 -15.67 -21.02
N PHE A 269 -8.66 -16.09 -19.76
CA PHE A 269 -7.56 -16.17 -18.81
C PHE A 269 -6.45 -17.11 -19.29
N ARG A 270 -6.82 -18.33 -19.72
CA ARG A 270 -5.88 -19.33 -20.23
C ARG A 270 -5.17 -18.87 -21.50
N GLU A 271 -5.92 -18.29 -22.42
CA GLU A 271 -5.36 -17.75 -23.65
C GLU A 271 -4.33 -16.65 -23.34
N ALA A 272 -4.64 -15.75 -22.41
CA ALA A 272 -3.73 -14.69 -22.02
C ALA A 272 -2.46 -15.24 -21.35
N LEU A 273 -2.58 -16.19 -20.41
CA LEU A 273 -1.43 -16.82 -19.76
C LEU A 273 -0.56 -17.64 -20.71
N THR A 274 -1.14 -18.33 -21.68
CA THR A 274 -0.39 -19.14 -22.66
C THR A 274 0.47 -18.25 -23.57
N LYS A 275 0.00 -17.04 -23.86
CA LYS A 275 0.72 -16.04 -24.67
C LYS A 275 1.74 -15.23 -23.84
N ALA A 276 1.69 -15.31 -22.52
CA ALA A 276 2.57 -14.57 -21.65
C ALA A 276 3.95 -15.25 -21.52
N ASP A 277 4.99 -14.45 -21.27
CA ASP A 277 6.34 -14.96 -21.03
C ASP A 277 6.71 -14.81 -19.54
N PRO A 278 6.65 -15.91 -18.75
CA PRO A 278 6.98 -15.88 -17.34
C PRO A 278 8.40 -15.37 -17.04
N LYS A 279 9.35 -15.50 -17.98
CA LYS A 279 10.72 -15.02 -17.77
C LYS A 279 10.80 -13.49 -17.77
N ARG A 280 9.91 -12.85 -18.53
CA ARG A 280 9.77 -11.39 -18.57
C ARG A 280 8.93 -10.86 -17.41
N GLY A 281 8.08 -11.69 -16.84
CA GLY A 281 7.10 -11.33 -15.83
C GLY A 281 5.72 -11.15 -16.48
N VAL A 282 4.70 -11.73 -15.87
CA VAL A 282 3.29 -11.63 -16.30
C VAL A 282 2.56 -10.71 -15.33
N LEU A 283 2.05 -9.58 -15.82
CA LEU A 283 1.30 -8.62 -15.02
C LEU A 283 -0.17 -9.02 -14.95
N LEU A 284 -0.66 -9.25 -13.74
CA LEU A 284 -2.06 -9.50 -13.45
C LEU A 284 -2.68 -8.30 -12.76
N TYR A 285 -3.85 -7.85 -13.21
CA TYR A 285 -4.69 -6.94 -12.44
C TYR A 285 -5.76 -7.73 -11.71
N LEU A 286 -5.93 -7.39 -10.43
CA LEU A 286 -6.78 -8.11 -9.50
C LEU A 286 -7.76 -7.14 -8.84
N ASP A 287 -8.99 -7.59 -8.61
CA ASP A 287 -9.88 -7.03 -7.60
C ASP A 287 -9.80 -7.92 -6.35
N ARG A 288 -9.36 -7.33 -5.24
CA ARG A 288 -9.28 -7.99 -3.93
C ARG A 288 -10.27 -7.32 -3.00
N LYS A 289 -11.39 -7.98 -2.74
CA LYS A 289 -12.44 -7.49 -1.83
C LYS A 289 -12.84 -6.04 -2.16
N GLY A 290 -13.00 -5.73 -3.45
CA GLY A 290 -13.36 -4.42 -3.99
C GLY A 290 -12.19 -3.47 -4.25
N SER A 291 -10.98 -3.75 -3.74
CA SER A 291 -9.79 -2.94 -3.99
C SER A 291 -9.09 -3.36 -5.27
N LYS A 292 -8.63 -2.38 -6.07
CA LYS A 292 -7.86 -2.67 -7.30
C LYS A 292 -6.39 -2.86 -6.94
N THR A 293 -5.77 -3.96 -7.32
CA THR A 293 -4.34 -4.25 -7.09
C THR A 293 -3.70 -4.94 -8.29
N PHE A 294 -2.41 -5.23 -8.23
CA PHE A 294 -1.72 -6.01 -9.26
C PHE A 294 -0.75 -7.04 -8.66
N ALA A 295 -0.40 -8.05 -9.45
CA ALA A 295 0.64 -9.03 -9.15
C ALA A 295 1.55 -9.24 -10.38
N VAL A 296 2.83 -9.54 -10.14
CA VAL A 296 3.79 -9.82 -11.22
C VAL A 296 4.32 -11.24 -11.08
N LEU A 297 3.81 -12.15 -11.90
CA LEU A 297 4.27 -13.54 -11.92
C LEU A 297 5.53 -13.64 -12.77
N LYS A 298 6.70 -13.57 -12.15
CA LYS A 298 8.01 -13.72 -12.81
C LYS A 298 8.65 -15.04 -12.37
N ALA A 299 8.90 -15.93 -13.33
CA ALA A 299 9.67 -17.14 -13.06
C ALA A 299 11.13 -16.74 -12.78
N GLY A 300 11.66 -17.16 -11.63
CA GLY A 300 13.09 -16.98 -11.33
C GLY A 300 13.94 -17.62 -12.41
N GLY A 301 14.96 -16.88 -12.88
CA GLY A 301 16.07 -17.51 -13.60
C GLY A 301 16.82 -18.39 -12.60
N GLY A 302 16.86 -19.70 -12.86
CA GLY A 302 17.89 -20.54 -12.27
C GLY A 302 19.27 -20.15 -12.77
#